data_AF-A0A642C7H7-F1
#
_entry.id   AF-A0A642C7H7-F1
#
_cell.length_a   1.000
_cell.length_b   1.000
_cell.length_c   1.000
_cell.angle_alpha   90.00
_cell.angle_beta   90.00
_cell.angle_gamma   90.00
#
_symmetry.space_group_name_H-M   'P 1'
#
loop_
_entity.id
_entity.type
_entity.pdbx_description
1 polymer ?
#
loop_
_entity_poly.entity_id
_entity_poly.type
_entity_poly.pdbx_seq_one_letter_code
_entity_poly.pdbx_strand_id
1 'polypeptide(L)'
;EKQKQNLRFYILLTSLFVVALAITLYFTYKQTKIVSRAKKNLNVMNEELVALNKNLDEANLIKERYVGYFMNQCAVYINKLDEYRKNVNRKIKTGQVDDLYKSSSRPFEKELEGLYTNFDKAFLKLYPNFVEEFNSLLKPEDYYKLDKDQLNTELRIFALMRMGITDVSQIAVFLHYSVQTIYNYKSKVKRMSLLDGNIFEEEVKKLGSLSQK
;
A
#
# COMPACT_ATOMS: atom_id res chain seq x y z
N GLU A 1 -42.27 78.10 -17.41
CA GLU A 1 -40.88 77.66 -17.14
C GLU A 1 -40.77 76.51 -16.12
N LYS A 2 -41.50 76.56 -15.00
CA LYS A 2 -41.55 75.51 -13.96
C LYS A 2 -41.84 74.08 -14.49
N GLN A 3 -42.79 73.94 -15.43
CA GLN A 3 -43.08 72.64 -16.07
C GLN A 3 -41.91 72.08 -16.90
N LYS A 4 -41.15 72.93 -17.60
CA LYS A 4 -39.99 72.49 -18.40
C LYS A 4 -38.83 72.07 -17.49
N GLN A 5 -38.65 72.72 -16.33
CA GLN A 5 -37.64 72.34 -15.34
C GLN A 5 -37.97 71.00 -14.67
N ASN A 6 -39.21 70.78 -14.26
CA ASN A 6 -39.65 69.49 -13.69
C ASN A 6 -39.47 68.35 -14.71
N LEU A 7 -39.82 68.57 -15.98
CA LEU A 7 -39.64 67.57 -17.03
C LEU A 7 -38.16 67.21 -17.24
N ARG A 8 -37.26 68.20 -17.25
CA ARG A 8 -35.80 67.97 -17.32
C ARG A 8 -35.28 67.19 -16.10
N PHE A 9 -35.78 67.49 -14.90
CA PHE A 9 -35.42 66.78 -13.68
C PHE A 9 -35.85 65.30 -13.74
N TYR A 10 -37.09 65.02 -14.16
CA TYR A 10 -37.55 63.64 -14.33
C TYR A 10 -36.74 62.87 -15.37
N ILE A 11 -36.38 63.48 -16.51
CA ILE A 11 -35.54 62.83 -17.53
C ILE A 11 -34.16 62.47 -16.98
N LEU A 12 -33.52 63.36 -16.22
CA LEU A 12 -32.23 63.10 -15.60
C LEU A 12 -32.33 61.97 -14.56
N LEU A 13 -33.38 61.98 -13.74
CA LEU A 13 -33.64 60.95 -12.75
C LEU A 13 -33.88 59.58 -13.40
N THR A 14 -34.71 59.51 -14.44
CA THR A 14 -34.97 58.28 -15.18
C THR A 14 -33.71 57.76 -15.87
N SER A 15 -32.91 58.64 -16.47
CA SER A 15 -31.61 58.26 -17.08
C SER A 15 -30.66 57.65 -16.05
N LEU A 16 -30.57 58.25 -14.86
CA LEU A 16 -29.78 57.72 -13.75
C LEU A 16 -30.24 56.31 -13.35
N PHE A 17 -31.56 56.07 -13.25
CA PHE A 17 -32.11 54.74 -12.96
C PHE A 17 -31.77 53.72 -14.06
N VAL A 18 -31.83 54.10 -15.33
CA VAL A 18 -31.46 53.21 -16.44
C VAL A 18 -29.98 52.82 -16.36
N VAL A 19 -29.09 53.77 -16.06
CA VAL A 19 -27.66 53.50 -15.88
C VAL A 19 -27.42 52.59 -14.67
N ALA A 20 -28.07 52.85 -13.54
CA ALA A 20 -27.98 52.01 -12.36
C ALA A 20 -28.44 50.56 -12.65
N LEU A 21 -29.57 50.39 -13.35
CA LEU A 21 -30.06 49.08 -13.76
C LEU A 21 -29.08 48.36 -14.68
N ALA A 22 -28.50 49.05 -15.66
CA ALA A 22 -27.51 48.48 -16.57
C ALA A 22 -26.26 47.99 -15.82
N ILE A 23 -25.79 48.76 -14.83
CA ILE A 23 -24.67 48.38 -13.97
C ILE A 23 -25.03 47.12 -13.15
N THR A 24 -26.20 47.08 -12.52
CA THR A 24 -26.66 45.90 -11.76
C THR A 24 -26.78 44.66 -12.64
N LEU A 25 -27.34 44.79 -13.85
CA LEU A 25 -27.43 43.68 -14.82
C LEU A 25 -26.04 43.18 -15.25
N TYR A 26 -25.10 44.09 -15.48
CA TYR A 26 -23.73 43.73 -15.82
C TYR A 26 -23.04 42.96 -14.68
N PHE A 27 -23.15 43.46 -13.43
CA PHE A 27 -22.56 42.79 -12.27
C PHE A 27 -23.19 41.42 -12.00
N THR A 28 -24.52 41.30 -12.09
CA THR A 28 -25.23 40.02 -11.92
C THR A 28 -24.81 39.01 -12.98
N TYR A 29 -24.75 39.39 -14.26
CA TYR A 29 -24.26 38.51 -15.32
C TYR A 29 -22.82 38.05 -15.07
N LYS A 30 -21.91 38.97 -14.70
CA LYS A 30 -20.52 38.63 -14.36
C LYS A 30 -20.46 37.68 -13.16
N GLN A 31 -21.24 37.92 -12.12
CA GLN A 31 -21.29 37.10 -10.92
C GLN A 31 -21.80 35.68 -11.23
N THR A 32 -22.87 35.54 -12.01
CA THR A 32 -23.40 34.23 -12.42
C THR A 32 -22.35 33.43 -13.20
N LYS A 33 -21.58 34.07 -14.08
CA LYS A 33 -20.50 33.41 -14.83
C LYS A 33 -19.37 32.94 -13.92
N ILE A 34 -19.00 33.73 -12.90
CA ILE A 34 -17.99 33.34 -11.89
C ILE A 34 -18.49 32.17 -11.05
N VAL A 35 -19.72 32.25 -10.53
CA VAL A 35 -20.34 31.19 -9.72
C VAL A 35 -20.49 29.90 -10.52
N SER A 36 -20.88 29.98 -11.80
CA SER A 36 -20.97 28.81 -12.68
C SER A 36 -19.62 28.12 -12.88
N ARG A 37 -18.54 28.89 -13.08
CA ARG A 37 -17.17 28.33 -13.15
C ARG A 37 -16.74 27.69 -11.83
N ALA A 38 -16.99 28.36 -10.71
CA ALA A 38 -16.66 27.84 -9.38
C ALA A 38 -17.44 26.53 -9.09
N LYS A 39 -18.73 26.47 -9.43
CA LYS A 39 -19.54 25.24 -9.32
C LYS A 39 -19.01 24.12 -10.19
N LYS A 40 -18.61 24.41 -11.44
CA LYS A 40 -18.02 23.41 -12.32
C LYS A 40 -16.74 22.83 -11.73
N ASN A 41 -15.84 23.69 -11.23
CA ASN A 41 -14.60 23.24 -10.59
C ASN A 41 -14.89 22.42 -9.32
N LEU A 42 -15.84 22.86 -8.49
CA LEU A 42 -16.28 22.11 -7.31
C LEU A 42 -16.84 20.73 -7.68
N ASN A 43 -17.62 20.63 -8.76
CA ASN A 43 -18.15 19.34 -9.20
C ASN A 43 -17.04 18.40 -9.67
N VAL A 44 -16.07 18.90 -10.46
CA VAL A 44 -14.91 18.10 -10.89
C VAL A 44 -14.10 17.62 -9.68
N MET A 45 -13.78 18.51 -8.74
CA MET A 45 -13.07 18.14 -7.52
C MET A 45 -13.86 17.13 -6.66
N ASN A 46 -15.18 17.26 -6.60
CA ASN A 46 -16.02 16.32 -5.87
C ASN A 46 -16.05 14.95 -6.54
N GLU A 47 -16.12 14.89 -7.87
CA GLU A 47 -16.02 13.63 -8.63
C GLU A 47 -14.66 12.95 -8.40
N GLU A 48 -13.56 13.72 -8.45
CA GLU A 48 -12.21 13.22 -8.13
C GLU A 48 -12.11 12.71 -6.69
N LEU A 49 -12.68 13.42 -5.72
CA LEU A 49 -12.71 12.99 -4.31
C LEU A 49 -13.51 11.71 -4.11
N VAL A 50 -14.67 11.58 -4.76
CA VAL A 50 -15.50 10.36 -4.69
C VAL A 50 -14.74 9.17 -5.30
N ALA A 51 -14.08 9.38 -6.44
CA ALA A 51 -13.27 8.34 -7.07
C ALA A 51 -12.09 7.91 -6.19
N LEU A 52 -11.37 8.87 -5.60
CA LEU A 52 -10.26 8.59 -4.69
C LEU A 52 -10.72 7.85 -3.42
N ASN A 53 -11.85 8.27 -2.84
CA ASN A 53 -12.39 7.63 -1.64
C ASN A 53 -12.79 6.18 -1.93
N LYS A 54 -13.43 5.92 -3.08
CA LYS A 54 -13.75 4.55 -3.51
C LYS A 54 -12.50 3.68 -3.67
N ASN A 55 -11.44 4.21 -4.30
CA ASN A 55 -10.18 3.47 -4.43
C ASN A 55 -9.53 3.18 -3.05
N LEU A 56 -9.66 4.11 -2.11
CA LEU A 56 -9.14 3.96 -0.76
C LEU A 56 -9.91 2.90 0.04
N ASP A 57 -11.25 2.87 -0.09
CA ASP A 57 -12.11 1.85 0.49
C ASP A 57 -11.80 0.46 -0.06
N GLU A 58 -11.60 0.33 -1.38
CA GLU A 58 -11.19 -0.92 -2.02
C GLU A 58 -9.83 -1.40 -1.49
N ALA A 59 -8.85 -0.50 -1.39
CA ALA A 59 -7.52 -0.82 -0.83
C ALA A 59 -7.60 -1.24 0.64
N ASN A 60 -8.46 -0.59 1.43
CA ASN A 60 -8.68 -0.94 2.83
C ASN A 60 -9.33 -2.31 2.98
N LEU A 61 -10.36 -2.61 2.17
CA LEU A 61 -11.02 -3.91 2.16
C LEU A 61 -10.04 -5.05 1.84
N ILE A 62 -9.12 -4.82 0.90
CA ILE A 62 -8.03 -5.77 0.61
C ILE A 62 -7.16 -5.97 1.85
N LYS A 63 -6.67 -4.90 2.47
CA LYS A 63 -5.86 -4.99 3.70
C LYS A 63 -6.58 -5.76 4.81
N GLU A 64 -7.86 -5.46 5.06
CA GLU A 64 -8.67 -6.15 6.07
C GLU A 64 -8.78 -7.65 5.81
N ARG A 65 -9.03 -8.05 4.56
CA ARG A 65 -9.04 -9.48 4.17
C ARG A 65 -7.70 -10.16 4.43
N TYR A 66 -6.58 -9.47 4.21
CA TYR A 66 -5.25 -9.99 4.54
C TYR A 66 -4.97 -10.08 6.03
N VAL A 67 -5.45 -9.12 6.83
CA VAL A 67 -5.41 -9.22 8.30
C VAL A 67 -6.18 -10.46 8.75
N GLY A 68 -7.39 -10.69 8.21
CA GLY A 68 -8.17 -11.90 8.47
C GLY A 68 -7.45 -13.18 8.06
N TYR A 69 -6.83 -13.20 6.88
CA TYR A 69 -5.99 -14.30 6.42
C TYR A 69 -4.82 -14.58 7.37
N PHE A 70 -4.11 -13.54 7.81
CA PHE A 70 -2.97 -13.66 8.73
C PHE A 70 -3.41 -14.21 10.09
N MET A 71 -4.52 -13.70 10.64
CA MET A 71 -5.10 -14.23 11.89
C MET A 71 -5.47 -15.70 11.76
N ASN A 72 -5.98 -16.13 10.61
CA ASN A 72 -6.24 -17.54 10.32
C ASN A 72 -4.93 -18.37 10.32
N GLN A 73 -3.86 -17.88 9.70
CA GLN A 73 -2.55 -18.53 9.75
C GLN A 73 -2.01 -18.65 11.18
N CYS A 74 -2.17 -17.61 12.01
CA CYS A 74 -1.83 -17.68 13.44
C CYS A 74 -2.64 -18.77 14.15
N ALA A 75 -3.95 -18.87 13.90
CA ALA A 75 -4.79 -19.92 14.49
C ALA A 75 -4.35 -21.33 14.07
N VAL A 76 -4.03 -21.53 12.78
CA VAL A 76 -3.47 -22.80 12.28
C VAL A 76 -2.16 -23.14 12.99
N TYR A 77 -1.28 -22.16 13.18
CA TYR A 77 0.00 -22.37 13.87
C TYR A 77 -0.18 -22.69 15.36
N ILE A 78 -1.10 -22.01 16.06
CA ILE A 78 -1.46 -22.31 17.45
C ILE A 78 -1.98 -23.75 17.58
N ASN A 79 -2.81 -24.21 16.64
CA ASN A 79 -3.29 -25.58 16.63
C ASN A 79 -2.14 -26.58 16.43
N LYS A 80 -1.19 -26.30 15.52
CA LYS A 80 0.01 -27.14 15.34
C LYS A 80 0.85 -27.22 16.62
N LEU A 81 1.03 -26.10 17.32
CA LEU A 81 1.74 -26.07 18.60
C LEU A 81 1.00 -26.87 19.69
N ASP A 82 -0.32 -26.78 19.75
CA ASP A 82 -1.13 -27.55 20.70
C ASP A 82 -1.08 -29.06 20.40
N GLU A 83 -1.16 -29.46 19.13
CA GLU A 83 -0.98 -30.85 18.69
C GLU A 83 0.40 -31.38 19.05
N TYR A 84 1.45 -30.60 18.80
CA TYR A 84 2.81 -30.93 19.21
C TYR A 84 2.88 -31.12 20.72
N ARG A 85 2.41 -30.15 21.51
CA ARG A 85 2.38 -30.23 22.99
C ARG A 85 1.63 -31.47 23.49
N LYS A 86 0.47 -31.81 22.91
CA LYS A 86 -0.30 -33.01 23.24
C LYS A 86 0.49 -34.29 22.91
N ASN A 87 1.17 -34.31 21.76
CA ASN A 87 1.99 -35.45 21.34
C ASN A 87 3.18 -35.67 22.30
N VAL A 88 3.89 -34.60 22.66
CA VAL A 88 4.97 -34.62 23.65
C VAL A 88 4.47 -35.19 24.98
N ASN A 89 3.39 -34.63 25.52
CA ASN A 89 2.80 -35.09 26.79
C ASN A 89 2.38 -36.56 26.75
N ARG A 90 1.78 -37.01 25.65
CA ARG A 90 1.39 -38.42 25.47
C ARG A 90 2.61 -39.33 25.50
N LYS A 91 3.64 -39.02 24.70
CA LYS A 91 4.85 -39.85 24.59
C LYS A 91 5.61 -39.95 25.92
N ILE A 92 5.70 -38.85 26.67
CA ILE A 92 6.30 -38.86 28.01
C ILE A 92 5.50 -39.79 28.95
N LYS A 93 4.17 -39.63 29.01
CA LYS A 93 3.30 -40.45 29.88
C LYS A 93 3.36 -41.94 29.56
N THR A 94 3.53 -42.30 28.29
CA THR A 94 3.60 -43.71 27.84
C THR A 94 5.02 -44.27 27.83
N GLY A 95 6.03 -43.55 28.34
CA GLY A 95 7.43 -43.98 28.34
C GLY A 95 8.10 -44.02 26.95
N GLN A 96 7.48 -43.44 25.92
CA GLN A 96 7.98 -43.41 24.53
C GLN A 96 8.99 -42.26 24.32
N VAL A 97 9.99 -42.14 25.20
CA VAL A 97 10.95 -41.03 25.21
C VAL A 97 11.88 -41.06 23.98
N ASP A 98 12.32 -42.25 23.56
CA ASP A 98 13.17 -42.39 22.36
C ASP A 98 12.47 -41.90 21.09
N ASP A 99 11.17 -42.19 20.96
CA ASP A 99 10.38 -41.71 19.83
C ASP A 99 10.12 -40.21 19.89
N LEU A 100 10.11 -39.62 21.09
CA LEU A 100 10.03 -38.17 21.27
C LEU A 100 11.34 -37.52 20.81
N TYR A 101 12.50 -38.05 21.19
CA TYR A 101 13.81 -37.56 20.75
C TYR A 101 13.93 -37.57 19.22
N LYS A 102 13.53 -38.67 18.57
CA LYS A 102 13.48 -38.77 17.10
C LYS A 102 12.52 -37.78 16.45
N SER A 103 11.46 -37.38 17.15
CA SER A 103 10.48 -36.42 16.63
C SER A 103 10.97 -34.98 16.77
N SER A 104 11.67 -34.66 17.87
CA SER A 104 12.27 -33.34 18.11
C SER A 104 13.53 -33.09 17.27
N SER A 105 14.22 -34.15 16.85
CA SER A 105 15.40 -34.06 15.98
C SER A 105 15.05 -34.00 14.48
N ARG A 106 13.76 -33.91 14.13
CA ARG A 106 13.34 -33.81 12.72
C ARG A 106 13.82 -32.50 12.11
N PRO A 107 14.09 -32.48 10.79
CA PRO A 107 14.55 -31.29 10.09
C PRO A 107 13.53 -30.14 10.22
N PHE A 108 13.99 -29.01 10.76
CA PHE A 108 13.23 -27.76 10.91
C PHE A 108 12.92 -27.11 9.54
N GLU A 109 13.67 -27.51 8.52
CA GLU A 109 13.62 -26.99 7.15
C GLU A 109 12.22 -27.08 6.54
N LYS A 110 11.45 -28.12 6.86
CA LYS A 110 10.08 -28.28 6.33
C LYS A 110 9.11 -27.26 6.91
N GLU A 111 9.28 -26.89 8.18
CA GLU A 111 8.46 -25.84 8.81
C GLU A 111 8.83 -24.47 8.24
N LEU A 112 10.12 -24.25 8.02
CA LEU A 112 10.65 -23.03 7.41
C LEU A 112 10.18 -22.85 5.95
N GLU A 113 10.18 -23.92 5.15
CA GLU A 113 9.63 -23.92 3.80
C GLU A 113 8.13 -23.58 3.79
N GLY A 114 7.39 -24.10 4.76
CA GLY A 114 5.98 -23.76 4.96
C GLY A 114 5.76 -22.29 5.30
N LEU A 115 6.58 -21.72 6.20
CA LEU A 115 6.57 -20.29 6.53
C LEU A 115 6.81 -19.44 5.28
N TYR A 116 7.86 -19.75 4.53
CA TYR A 116 8.23 -19.00 3.33
C TYR A 116 7.19 -19.10 2.23
N THR A 117 6.64 -20.28 1.97
CA THR A 117 5.57 -20.46 0.98
C THR A 117 4.34 -19.62 1.34
N ASN A 118 3.97 -19.60 2.62
CA ASN A 118 2.85 -18.80 3.09
C ASN A 118 3.12 -17.30 2.98
N PHE A 119 4.33 -16.86 3.30
CA PHE A 119 4.76 -15.47 3.16
C PHE A 119 4.76 -15.04 1.70
N ASP A 120 5.46 -15.76 0.83
CA ASP A 120 5.59 -15.43 -0.60
C ASP A 120 4.21 -15.32 -1.26
N LYS A 121 3.32 -16.29 -0.99
CA LYS A 121 1.95 -16.29 -1.52
C LYS A 121 1.12 -15.12 -1.00
N ALA A 122 1.22 -14.80 0.30
CA ALA A 122 0.47 -13.67 0.87
C ALA A 122 0.99 -12.35 0.32
N PHE A 123 2.32 -12.19 0.26
CA PHE A 123 2.99 -11.00 -0.20
C PHE A 123 2.72 -10.72 -1.68
N LEU A 124 2.91 -11.70 -2.56
CA LEU A 124 2.71 -11.54 -4.00
C LEU A 124 1.25 -11.27 -4.36
N LYS A 125 0.29 -11.77 -3.58
CA LYS A 125 -1.10 -11.39 -3.81
C LYS A 125 -1.44 -9.99 -3.27
N LEU A 126 -0.72 -9.49 -2.28
CA LEU A 126 -0.90 -8.13 -1.76
C LEU A 126 -0.22 -7.08 -2.67
N TYR A 127 0.94 -7.44 -3.24
CA TYR A 127 1.77 -6.63 -4.12
C TYR A 127 2.12 -7.39 -5.41
N PRO A 128 1.15 -7.57 -6.33
CA PRO A 128 1.33 -8.40 -7.53
C PRO A 128 2.43 -7.92 -8.47
N ASN A 129 2.66 -6.61 -8.54
CA ASN A 129 3.64 -6.01 -9.43
C ASN A 129 5.03 -5.84 -8.78
N PHE A 130 5.20 -6.26 -7.52
CA PHE A 130 6.41 -5.98 -6.75
C PHE A 130 7.68 -6.40 -7.46
N VAL A 131 7.72 -7.61 -8.03
CA VAL A 131 8.95 -8.16 -8.62
C VAL A 131 9.30 -7.45 -9.93
N GLU A 132 8.31 -7.09 -10.73
CA GLU A 132 8.49 -6.33 -11.95
C GLU A 132 9.03 -4.93 -11.64
N GLU A 133 8.38 -4.22 -10.71
CA GLU A 133 8.82 -2.89 -10.28
C GLU A 133 10.18 -2.94 -9.59
N PHE A 134 10.46 -4.00 -8.80
CA PHE A 134 11.77 -4.20 -8.18
C PHE A 134 12.86 -4.40 -9.21
N ASN A 135 12.62 -5.22 -10.24
CA ASN A 135 13.56 -5.41 -11.35
C ASN A 135 13.80 -4.09 -12.11
N SER A 136 12.81 -3.20 -12.24
CA SER A 136 13.02 -1.89 -12.88
C SER A 136 14.08 -1.01 -12.18
N LEU A 137 14.39 -1.28 -10.92
CA LEU A 137 15.43 -0.60 -10.14
C LEU A 137 16.83 -1.21 -10.33
N LEU A 138 16.94 -2.36 -10.99
CA LEU A 138 18.16 -3.13 -11.18
C LEU A 138 18.70 -3.01 -12.60
N LYS A 139 19.95 -3.41 -12.79
CA LYS A 139 20.52 -3.60 -14.12
C LYS A 139 19.84 -4.78 -14.84
N PRO A 140 19.58 -4.71 -16.16
CA PRO A 140 18.87 -5.76 -16.91
C PRO A 140 19.45 -7.17 -16.76
N GLU A 141 20.77 -7.29 -16.61
CA GLU A 141 21.48 -8.55 -16.42
C GLU A 141 21.27 -9.19 -15.04
N ASP A 142 20.85 -8.41 -14.04
CA ASP A 142 20.68 -8.82 -12.65
C ASP A 142 19.20 -9.05 -12.29
N TYR A 143 18.30 -9.11 -13.28
CA TYR A 143 16.87 -9.28 -13.04
C TYR A 143 16.53 -10.62 -12.38
N TYR A 144 15.68 -10.56 -11.37
CA TYR A 144 15.14 -11.72 -10.71
C TYR A 144 14.00 -12.33 -11.51
N LYS A 145 13.98 -13.66 -11.57
CA LYS A 145 12.86 -14.45 -12.09
C LYS A 145 12.28 -15.29 -10.95
N LEU A 146 10.96 -15.35 -10.88
CA LEU A 146 10.28 -16.23 -9.94
C LEU A 146 10.37 -17.67 -10.43
N ASP A 147 10.65 -18.59 -9.51
CA ASP A 147 10.45 -20.03 -9.73
C ASP A 147 9.13 -20.42 -9.06
N LYS A 148 8.16 -20.91 -9.83
CA LYS A 148 6.84 -21.35 -9.33
C LYS A 148 6.16 -20.36 -8.37
N ASP A 149 6.21 -19.07 -8.70
CA ASP A 149 5.66 -17.98 -7.88
C ASP A 149 6.25 -17.88 -6.45
N GLN A 150 7.50 -18.30 -6.25
CA GLN A 150 8.22 -18.18 -4.99
C GLN A 150 9.31 -17.10 -5.05
N LEU A 151 9.38 -16.31 -3.99
CA LEU A 151 10.45 -15.34 -3.81
C LEU A 151 11.71 -16.07 -3.38
N ASN A 152 12.86 -15.68 -3.93
CA ASN A 152 14.13 -16.12 -3.36
C ASN A 152 14.45 -15.32 -2.08
N THR A 153 15.49 -15.73 -1.36
CA THR A 153 15.89 -15.08 -0.10
C THR A 153 16.14 -13.57 -0.24
N GLU A 154 16.76 -13.13 -1.33
CA GLU A 154 17.05 -11.71 -1.57
C GLU A 154 15.76 -10.91 -1.74
N LEU A 155 14.84 -11.39 -2.58
CA LEU A 155 13.52 -10.80 -2.74
C LEU A 155 12.72 -10.80 -1.42
N ARG A 156 12.80 -11.86 -0.61
CA ARG A 156 12.12 -11.91 0.69
C ARG A 156 12.60 -10.83 1.65
N ILE A 157 13.91 -10.54 1.68
CA ILE A 157 14.47 -9.45 2.50
C ILE A 157 13.81 -8.12 2.13
N PHE A 158 13.74 -7.81 0.84
CA PHE A 158 13.17 -6.54 0.37
C PHE A 158 11.65 -6.50 0.44
N ALA A 159 10.97 -7.65 0.30
CA ALA A 159 9.54 -7.79 0.56
C ALA A 159 9.20 -7.51 2.03
N LEU A 160 10.01 -8.01 2.98
CA LEU A 160 9.86 -7.71 4.41
C LEU A 160 10.04 -6.22 4.69
N MET A 161 11.03 -5.57 4.06
CA MET A 161 11.21 -4.12 4.16
C MET A 161 10.03 -3.35 3.60
N ARG A 162 9.46 -3.79 2.47
CA ARG A 162 8.25 -3.22 1.89
C ARG A 162 7.03 -3.38 2.80
N MET A 163 6.97 -4.46 3.56
CA MET A 163 5.95 -4.70 4.59
C MET A 163 6.17 -3.88 5.87
N GLY A 164 7.24 -3.07 5.96
CA GLY A 164 7.56 -2.22 7.10
C GLY A 164 8.52 -2.86 8.12
N ILE A 165 8.97 -4.10 7.90
CA ILE A 165 9.99 -4.75 8.73
C ILE A 165 11.36 -4.32 8.21
N THR A 166 11.86 -3.20 8.73
CA THR A 166 13.15 -2.61 8.29
C THR A 166 14.33 -2.98 9.18
N ASP A 167 14.07 -3.44 10.41
CA ASP A 167 15.11 -3.89 11.34
C ASP A 167 15.75 -5.19 10.84
N VAL A 168 17.05 -5.11 10.55
CA VAL A 168 17.85 -6.25 10.06
C VAL A 168 17.80 -7.43 11.03
N SER A 169 17.68 -7.18 12.34
CA SER A 169 17.58 -8.22 13.35
C SER A 169 16.26 -8.98 13.25
N GLN A 170 15.15 -8.28 12.98
CA GLN A 170 13.84 -8.90 12.78
C GLN A 170 13.79 -9.70 11.48
N ILE A 171 14.38 -9.17 10.41
CA ILE A 171 14.52 -9.89 9.13
C ILE A 171 15.35 -11.17 9.32
N ALA A 172 16.46 -11.09 10.07
CA ALA A 172 17.31 -12.23 10.37
C ALA A 172 16.57 -13.33 11.14
N VAL A 173 15.77 -12.95 12.15
CA VAL A 173 14.90 -13.88 12.88
C VAL A 173 13.89 -14.53 11.95
N PHE A 174 13.18 -13.75 11.12
CA PHE A 174 12.16 -14.27 10.21
C PHE A 174 12.74 -15.25 9.18
N LEU A 175 13.90 -14.93 8.61
CA LEU A 175 14.56 -15.75 7.59
C LEU A 175 15.51 -16.80 8.18
N HIS A 176 15.55 -16.96 9.50
CA HIS A 176 16.44 -17.89 10.19
C HIS A 176 17.91 -17.81 9.71
N TYR A 177 18.40 -16.59 9.50
CA TYR A 177 19.77 -16.29 9.11
C TYR A 177 20.47 -15.46 10.17
N SER A 178 21.81 -15.40 10.10
CA SER A 178 22.56 -14.44 10.90
C SER A 178 22.31 -13.01 10.40
N VAL A 179 22.42 -12.03 11.29
CA VAL A 179 22.36 -10.60 10.94
C VAL A 179 23.40 -10.27 9.85
N GLN A 180 24.60 -10.84 9.94
CA GLN A 180 25.65 -10.66 8.93
C GLN A 180 25.23 -11.19 7.55
N THR A 181 24.56 -12.35 7.51
CA THR A 181 24.04 -12.93 6.26
C THR A 181 23.03 -11.99 5.60
N ILE A 182 22.15 -11.36 6.38
CA ILE A 182 21.21 -10.37 5.86
C ILE A 182 21.95 -9.13 5.31
N TYR A 183 22.95 -8.62 6.03
CA TYR A 183 23.79 -7.52 5.51
C TYR A 183 24.47 -7.87 4.19
N ASN A 184 24.98 -9.10 4.06
CA ASN A 184 25.65 -9.57 2.85
C ASN A 184 24.67 -9.61 1.66
N TYR A 185 23.46 -10.15 1.85
CA TYR A 185 22.43 -10.16 0.82
C TYR A 185 22.02 -8.74 0.42
N LYS A 186 21.72 -7.86 1.39
CA LYS A 186 21.37 -6.45 1.11
C LYS A 186 22.47 -5.75 0.31
N SER A 187 23.72 -5.93 0.73
CA SER A 187 24.88 -5.32 0.07
C SER A 187 25.09 -5.85 -1.34
N LYS A 188 24.83 -7.14 -1.57
CA LYS A 188 24.89 -7.74 -2.90
C LYS A 188 23.88 -7.10 -3.85
N VAL A 189 22.61 -7.04 -3.45
CA VAL A 189 21.55 -6.47 -4.29
C VAL A 189 21.75 -4.98 -4.53
N LYS A 190 22.22 -4.22 -3.53
CA LYS A 190 22.56 -2.80 -3.72
C LYS A 190 23.59 -2.56 -4.81
N ARG A 191 24.52 -3.49 -5.06
CA ARG A 191 25.52 -3.35 -6.15
C ARG A 191 24.94 -3.61 -7.54
N MET A 192 23.78 -4.28 -7.59
CA MET A 192 23.01 -4.58 -8.82
C MET A 192 22.05 -3.44 -9.18
N SER A 193 21.81 -2.50 -8.25
CA SER A 193 20.92 -1.36 -8.42
C SER A 193 21.44 -0.34 -9.45
N LEU A 194 20.51 0.29 -10.18
CA LEU A 194 20.75 1.48 -11.01
C LEU A 194 20.85 2.77 -10.16
N LEU A 195 20.35 2.72 -8.92
CA LEU A 195 20.29 3.81 -7.96
C LEU A 195 21.38 3.68 -6.88
N ASP A 196 21.73 4.79 -6.25
CA ASP A 196 22.55 4.79 -5.04
C ASP A 196 21.93 3.95 -3.92
N GLY A 197 22.79 3.28 -3.13
CA GLY A 197 22.35 2.26 -2.17
C GLY A 197 21.41 2.75 -1.05
N ASN A 198 21.42 4.04 -0.70
CA ASN A 198 20.47 4.62 0.26
C ASN A 198 19.11 4.91 -0.39
N ILE A 199 19.12 5.40 -1.63
CA ILE A 199 17.90 5.71 -2.39
C ILE A 199 17.18 4.41 -2.76
N PHE A 200 17.93 3.38 -3.15
CA PHE A 200 17.39 2.07 -3.50
C PHE A 200 16.47 1.50 -2.40
N GLU A 201 16.91 1.50 -1.14
CA GLU A 201 16.08 0.97 -0.04
C GLU A 201 14.81 1.78 0.18
N GLU A 202 14.85 3.10 0.00
CA GLU A 202 13.67 3.95 0.14
C GLU A 202 12.67 3.76 -1.01
N GLU A 203 13.16 3.55 -2.24
CA GLU A 203 12.29 3.25 -3.38
C GLU A 203 11.66 1.86 -3.23
N VAL A 204 12.41 0.85 -2.77
CA VAL A 204 11.88 -0.49 -2.49
C VAL A 204 10.70 -0.45 -1.52
N LYS A 205 10.73 0.41 -0.50
CA LYS A 205 9.63 0.56 0.47
C LYS A 205 8.34 1.11 -0.14
N LYS A 206 8.39 1.70 -1.33
CA LYS A 206 7.25 2.31 -2.02
C LYS A 206 6.68 1.41 -3.13
N LEU A 207 7.39 0.34 -3.50
CA LEU A 207 7.03 -0.51 -4.64
C LEU A 207 5.73 -1.28 -4.45
N GLY A 208 5.01 -1.51 -5.53
CA GLY A 208 3.78 -2.27 -5.55
C GLY A 208 2.60 -1.43 -5.06
N SER A 209 1.68 -1.16 -5.99
CA SER A 209 0.32 -0.76 -5.63
C SER A 209 -0.42 -1.94 -4.99
N LEU A 210 -1.25 -1.64 -4.00
CA LEU A 210 -2.18 -2.65 -3.46
C LEU A 210 -3.12 -3.06 -4.59
N SER A 211 -3.21 -4.37 -4.83
CA SER A 211 -3.91 -4.98 -5.97
C SER A 211 -5.15 -4.20 -6.44
N GLN A 212 -5.04 -3.55 -7.59
CA GLN A 212 -6.17 -3.10 -8.41
C GLN A 212 -6.42 -4.17 -9.47
N LYS A 213 -7.31 -5.12 -9.19
CA LYS A 213 -7.90 -6.01 -10.20
C LYS A 213 -9.34 -6.29 -9.83
#